data_AF-A0A0R0MJ95-F1
#
_entry.id   AF-A0A0R0MJ95-F1
#
_cell.length_a   1.000
_cell.length_b   1.000
_cell.length_c   1.000
_cell.angle_alpha   90.00
_cell.angle_beta   90.00
_cell.angle_gamma   90.00
#
_symmetry.space_group_name_H-M   'P 1'
#
loop_
_entity.id
_entity.type
_entity.pdbx_description
1 polymer ?
#
loop_
_entity_poly.entity_id
_entity_poly.type
_entity_poly.pdbx_seq_one_letter_code
_entity_poly.pdbx_strand_id
1 'polypeptide(L)'
;MKVRGIKRGQNIEILEQLNNIPDGTEIIVDLEFIENQIRKPKQPLTEQERLAKLNKLFGTWKNQPELTQIFAEIDQERHTYQGRIIDSIDNQDND
;
A
#
# COMPACT_ATOMS: atom_id res chain seq x y z
N MET A 1 -25.82 -1.27 -35.98
CA MET A 1 -24.73 -2.14 -35.50
C MET A 1 -24.05 -1.42 -34.34
N LYS A 2 -23.76 -2.09 -33.21
CA LYS A 2 -22.99 -1.49 -32.10
C LYS A 2 -21.65 -2.21 -32.01
N VAL A 3 -20.56 -1.48 -32.17
CA VAL A 3 -19.18 -1.99 -32.09
C VAL A 3 -18.47 -1.30 -30.93
N ARG A 4 -17.52 -1.98 -30.30
CA ARG A 4 -16.73 -1.37 -29.22
C ARG A 4 -15.48 -0.70 -29.77
N GLY A 5 -15.14 0.44 -29.17
CA GLY A 5 -13.91 1.16 -29.49
C GLY A 5 -13.25 1.78 -28.26
N ILE A 6 -11.98 2.18 -28.43
CA ILE A 6 -11.18 2.84 -27.39
C ILE A 6 -10.73 4.20 -27.90
N LYS A 7 -10.94 5.25 -27.11
CA LYS A 7 -10.38 6.59 -27.38
C LYS A 7 -8.89 6.61 -27.04
N ARG A 8 -8.04 6.93 -28.02
CA ARG A 8 -6.61 7.22 -27.82
C ARG A 8 -6.26 8.60 -28.36
N GLY A 9 -5.96 9.55 -27.47
CA GLY A 9 -5.73 10.93 -27.86
C GLY A 9 -6.97 11.51 -28.55
N GLN A 10 -6.85 11.89 -29.82
CA GLN A 10 -7.95 12.39 -30.65
C GLN A 10 -8.59 11.31 -31.54
N ASN A 11 -8.07 10.09 -31.51
CA ASN A 11 -8.54 8.99 -32.36
C ASN A 11 -9.43 8.01 -31.59
N ILE A 12 -10.32 7.31 -32.32
CA ILE A 12 -11.09 6.18 -31.82
C ILE A 12 -10.63 4.94 -32.58
N GLU A 13 -10.17 3.93 -31.85
CA GLU A 13 -9.79 2.63 -32.40
C GLU A 13 -10.98 1.66 -32.26
N ILE A 14 -11.46 1.11 -33.38
CA ILE A 14 -12.52 0.10 -33.38
C ILE A 14 -11.86 -1.27 -33.21
N LEU A 15 -12.32 -2.06 -32.24
CA LEU A 15 -11.69 -3.34 -31.89
C LEU A 15 -12.14 -4.50 -32.79
N GLU A 16 -13.17 -4.29 -33.59
CA GLU A 16 -13.81 -5.29 -34.43
C GLU A 16 -13.51 -5.00 -35.91
N GLN A 17 -13.34 -6.05 -36.72
CA GLN A 17 -13.15 -5.90 -38.17
C GLN A 17 -14.46 -5.45 -38.82
N LEU A 18 -14.41 -4.33 -39.56
CA LEU A 18 -15.57 -3.76 -40.27
C LEU A 18 -15.70 -4.32 -41.70
N ASN A 19 -15.72 -5.65 -41.84
CA ASN A 19 -15.70 -6.32 -43.15
C ASN A 19 -16.92 -6.05 -44.04
N ASN A 20 -18.00 -5.51 -43.47
CA ASN A 20 -19.26 -5.24 -44.19
C ASN A 20 -19.40 -3.80 -44.66
N ILE A 21 -18.38 -2.96 -44.46
CA ILE A 21 -18.39 -1.54 -44.85
C ILE A 21 -17.31 -1.33 -45.91
N PRO A 22 -17.68 -1.05 -47.18
CA PRO A 22 -16.71 -0.79 -48.24
C PRO A 22 -15.87 0.46 -47.99
N ASP A 23 -14.64 0.47 -48.51
CA ASP A 23 -13.74 1.61 -48.44
C ASP A 23 -14.37 2.88 -49.06
N GLY A 24 -14.18 4.02 -48.40
CA GLY A 24 -14.73 5.31 -48.82
C GLY A 24 -16.20 5.55 -48.44
N THR A 25 -16.84 4.60 -47.75
CA THR A 25 -18.21 4.79 -47.25
C THR A 25 -18.23 5.77 -46.07
N GLU A 26 -19.04 6.82 -46.17
CA GLU A 26 -19.32 7.71 -45.04
C GLU A 26 -20.18 6.99 -44.00
N ILE A 27 -19.77 7.06 -42.73
CA ILE A 27 -20.47 6.41 -41.62
C ILE A 27 -20.76 7.44 -40.52
N ILE A 28 -21.94 7.32 -39.91
CA ILE A 28 -22.32 8.07 -38.72
C ILE A 28 -22.10 7.16 -37.51
N VAL A 29 -21.38 7.66 -36.51
CA VAL A 29 -21.03 6.89 -35.30
C VAL A 29 -21.69 7.53 -34.09
N ASP A 30 -22.60 6.79 -33.45
CA ASP A 30 -23.16 7.15 -32.16
C ASP A 30 -22.25 6.64 -31.04
N LEU A 31 -21.75 7.57 -30.22
CA LEU A 31 -20.84 7.26 -29.12
C LEU A 31 -21.62 7.23 -27.80
N GLU A 32 -21.59 6.07 -27.15
CA GLU A 32 -22.13 5.87 -25.81
C GLU A 32 -20.97 5.66 -24.84
N PHE A 33 -20.82 6.54 -23.85
CA PHE A 33 -19.79 6.38 -22.82
C PHE A 33 -20.24 5.29 -21.85
N ILE A 34 -19.56 4.16 -21.90
CA ILE A 34 -19.71 3.15 -20.84
C ILE A 34 -18.99 3.71 -19.62
N GLU A 35 -19.74 4.26 -18.66
CA GLU A 35 -19.26 4.73 -17.36
C GLU A 35 -18.79 3.57 -16.46
N ASN A 36 -17.95 2.69 -16.97
CA ASN A 36 -17.19 1.77 -16.14
C ASN A 36 -16.02 2.55 -15.54
N GLN A 37 -16.36 3.31 -14.50
CA GLN A 37 -15.48 3.81 -13.46
C GLN A 37 -14.05 4.07 -13.94
N ILE A 38 -13.85 5.18 -14.68
CA ILE A 38 -12.63 5.94 -14.44
C ILE A 38 -12.77 6.38 -12.98
N ARG A 39 -12.32 5.52 -12.06
CA ARG A 39 -12.07 5.91 -10.68
C ARG A 39 -11.06 7.03 -10.86
N LYS A 40 -11.53 8.28 -10.83
CA LYS A 40 -10.66 9.42 -10.56
C LYS A 40 -9.70 8.92 -9.47
N PRO A 41 -8.38 9.04 -9.66
CA PRO A 41 -7.46 8.66 -8.59
C PRO A 41 -8.03 9.30 -7.34
N LYS A 42 -8.42 8.46 -6.35
CA LYS A 42 -9.08 8.94 -5.14
C LYS A 42 -8.27 10.14 -4.68
N GLN A 43 -8.94 11.27 -4.44
CA GLN A 43 -8.27 12.47 -3.97
C GLN A 43 -7.25 12.06 -2.92
N PRO A 44 -6.01 12.59 -2.99
CA PRO A 44 -4.98 12.21 -2.05
C PRO A 44 -5.54 12.40 -0.64
N LEU A 45 -5.52 11.33 0.15
CA LEU A 45 -6.01 11.36 1.52
C LEU A 45 -5.31 12.50 2.26
N THR A 46 -6.09 13.26 3.02
CA THR A 46 -5.50 14.22 3.96
C THR A 46 -4.60 13.49 4.96
N GLU A 47 -3.65 14.19 5.58
CA GLU A 47 -2.77 13.57 6.57
C GLU A 47 -3.54 12.89 7.71
N GLN A 48 -4.65 13.49 8.14
CA GLN A 48 -5.53 12.94 9.17
C GLN A 48 -6.20 11.64 8.72
N GLU A 49 -6.74 11.59 7.49
CA GLU A 49 -7.34 10.36 6.95
C GLU A 49 -6.29 9.28 6.73
N ARG A 50 -5.09 9.65 6.29
CA ARG A 50 -3.96 8.74 6.13
C ARG A 50 -3.57 8.14 7.48
N LEU A 51 -3.46 8.97 8.52
CA LEU A 51 -3.15 8.53 9.87
C LEU A 51 -4.24 7.62 10.44
N ALA A 52 -5.52 7.98 10.28
CA ALA A 52 -6.64 7.15 10.72
C ALA A 52 -6.64 5.77 10.05
N LYS A 53 -6.33 5.72 8.75
CA LYS A 53 -6.22 4.45 8.02
C LYS A 53 -5.05 3.60 8.51
N LEU A 54 -3.90 4.22 8.79
CA LEU A 54 -2.75 3.53 9.37
C LEU A 54 -3.07 2.99 10.76
N ASN A 55 -3.68 3.81 11.62
CA ASN A 55 -4.11 3.39 12.96
C ASN A 55 -5.13 2.24 12.93
N LYS A 56 -6.02 2.21 11.95
CA LYS A 56 -6.95 1.08 11.76
C LYS A 56 -6.24 -0.22 11.36
N LEU A 57 -5.20 -0.13 10.52
CA LEU A 57 -4.50 -1.30 10.01
C LEU A 57 -3.49 -1.87 11.00
N PHE A 58 -2.73 -0.98 11.65
CA PHE A 58 -1.60 -1.36 12.49
C PHE A 58 -1.90 -1.22 14.00
N GLY A 59 -3.09 -0.75 14.36
CA GLY A 59 -3.42 -0.37 15.73
C GLY A 59 -2.78 0.97 16.14
N THR A 60 -3.26 1.53 17.23
CA THR A 60 -2.65 2.72 17.86
C THR A 60 -1.57 2.30 18.85
N TRP A 61 -0.31 2.47 18.48
CA TRP A 61 0.86 2.20 19.34
C TRP A 61 1.12 3.31 20.37
N LYS A 62 0.40 4.44 20.26
CA LYS A 62 0.58 5.58 21.14
C LYS A 62 -0.30 5.42 22.39
N ASN A 63 0.30 5.54 23.56
CA ASN A 63 -0.35 5.52 24.88
C ASN A 63 -0.99 4.18 25.28
N GLN A 64 -0.37 3.05 24.93
CA GLN A 64 -0.79 1.75 25.46
C GLN A 64 -0.15 1.51 26.84
N PRO A 65 -0.91 1.54 27.94
CA PRO A 65 -0.36 1.42 29.29
C PRO A 65 0.33 0.06 29.51
N GLU A 66 -0.15 -0.99 28.85
CA GLU A 66 0.47 -2.32 28.86
C GLU A 66 1.90 -2.29 28.31
N LEU A 67 2.15 -1.55 27.21
CA LEU A 67 3.50 -1.39 26.67
C LEU A 67 4.39 -0.59 27.63
N THR A 68 3.85 0.45 28.28
CA THR A 68 4.59 1.21 29.30
C THR A 68 5.01 0.31 30.45
N GLN A 69 4.13 -0.57 30.92
CA GLN A 69 4.44 -1.52 31.98
C GLN A 69 5.50 -2.53 31.56
N ILE A 70 5.39 -3.12 30.36
CA ILE A 70 6.38 -4.06 29.82
C ILE A 70 7.77 -3.42 29.72
N PHE A 71 7.86 -2.19 29.21
CA PHE A 71 9.15 -1.50 29.12
C PHE A 71 9.74 -1.18 30.50
N ALA A 72 8.92 -0.82 31.48
CA ALA A 72 9.38 -0.59 32.85
C ALA A 72 9.90 -1.87 33.51
N GLU A 73 9.25 -3.02 33.27
CA GLU A 73 9.70 -4.33 33.77
C GLU A 73 11.03 -4.74 33.14
N ILE A 74 11.18 -4.61 31.82
CA ILE A 74 12.45 -4.87 31.11
C ILE A 74 13.57 -3.97 31.65
N ASP A 75 13.26 -2.71 31.92
CA ASP A 75 14.24 -1.76 32.48
C ASP A 75 14.70 -2.19 33.88
N GLN A 76 13.76 -2.58 34.75
CA GLN A 76 14.05 -3.12 36.07
C GLN A 76 14.92 -4.39 36.01
N GLU A 77 14.62 -5.32 35.10
CA GLU A 77 15.42 -6.53 34.90
C GLU A 77 16.85 -6.21 34.45
N ARG A 78 17.02 -5.26 33.52
CA ARG A 78 18.34 -4.81 33.06
C ARG A 78 19.16 -4.18 34.17
N HIS A 79 18.53 -3.39 35.04
CA HIS A 79 19.19 -2.77 36.17
C HIS A 79 19.52 -3.76 37.30
N THR A 80 18.79 -4.87 37.39
CA THR A 80 19.06 -5.96 38.34
C THR A 80 20.15 -6.90 37.84
N TYR A 81 20.36 -6.95 36.52
CA TYR A 81 21.39 -7.79 35.90
C TYR A 81 22.81 -7.26 36.18
N GLN A 82 23.52 -7.93 37.10
CA GLN A 82 24.88 -7.58 37.52
C GLN A 82 25.98 -8.02 36.53
N GLY A 83 25.63 -8.32 35.28
CA GLY A 83 26.54 -8.91 34.30
C GLY A 83 26.69 -10.43 34.43
N ARG A 84 27.51 -11.03 33.57
CA ARG A 84 27.93 -12.44 33.71
C ARG A 84 29.19 -12.49 34.55
N ILE A 85 29.33 -13.51 35.40
CA ILE A 85 30.63 -13.83 35.99
C ILE A 85 31.56 -14.18 34.82
N ILE A 86 32.59 -13.36 34.61
CA ILE A 86 33.68 -13.70 33.71
C ILE A 86 34.69 -14.44 34.58
N ASP A 87 34.86 -15.74 34.33
CA ASP A 87 35.95 -16.50 34.96
C ASP A 87 37.26 -15.80 34.62
N SER A 88 37.95 -15.30 35.64
CA SER A 88 39.23 -14.61 35.46
C SER A 88 40.25 -15.60 34.88
N ILE A 89 40.87 -15.23 33.78
CA ILE A 89 41.91 -16.01 33.09
C ILE A 89 43.23 -16.04 33.89
N ASP A 90 43.30 -15.29 35.01
CA ASP A 90 44.51 -15.13 35.83
C ASP A 90 44.85 -16.34 36.72
N ASN A 91 44.07 -17.43 36.67
CA ASN A 91 44.33 -18.65 37.47
C ASN A 91 44.96 -19.80 36.68
N GLN A 92 45.68 -19.52 35.59
CA GLN A 92 46.48 -20.52 34.88
C GLN A 92 47.99 -20.24 34.95
N ASP A 93 48.52 -20.10 36.16
CA ASP A 93 49.96 -20.28 36.40
C ASP A 93 50.12 -21.01 37.73
N ASN A 94 50.28 -22.33 37.70
CA ASN A 94 51.05 -23.15 38.64
C ASN A 94 50.95 -24.63 38.21
N ASP A 95 51.91 -25.07 37.40
CA ASP A 95 52.48 -26.41 37.41
C ASP A 95 54.00 -26.30 37.18
#